data_AF-A0A667GE13-F1
#
_entry.id   AF-A0A667GE13-F1
#
_cell.length_a   1.000
_cell.length_b   1.000
_cell.length_c   1.000
_cell.angle_alpha   90.00
_cell.angle_beta   90.00
_cell.angle_gamma   90.00
#
_symmetry.space_group_name_H-M   'P 1'
#
loop_
_entity.id
_entity.type
_entity.pdbx_description
1 polymer ?
#
loop_
_entity_poly.entity_id
_entity_poly.type
_entity_poly.pdbx_seq_one_letter_code
_entity_poly.pdbx_strand_id
1 'polypeptide(L)'
;MKFRAKIVDTACLNHFTRVSNMIAKLAKTCTLRISPDKLNFILSDKVANGGVSMWCELEQENFFSEFQMEGVSAENNEIYLELTSENLSRALRTAQNARALKIKLTNKHFPCLTVSIELLSVSNSSRVVTHDIPVRVIPRKLWKDLQEPTVPDADVSIYLPVLKTMKSIVEKMKNISNHLIIEANLNGELNLKIETELVCVTTHFKDLGNPPSASEDASQDRNPEQMAEVRIDIRRLLQFLAGQQVNPTKAVCNIVSNKIVHFDLLHEDVSLQYFIPAFS
;
A
#
# COMPACT_ATOMS: atom_id res chain seq x y z
N MET A 1 -1.64 22.87 -14.07
CA MET A 1 -1.15 21.97 -13.00
C MET A 1 -0.48 22.77 -11.91
N LYS A 2 -1.23 23.02 -10.84
CA LYS A 2 -0.72 23.54 -9.58
C LYS A 2 -1.18 22.60 -8.49
N PHE A 3 -0.31 22.37 -7.52
CA PHE A 3 -0.66 21.59 -6.34
C PHE A 3 0.03 22.23 -5.15
N ARG A 4 -0.72 22.41 -4.06
CA ARG A 4 -0.26 22.88 -2.78
C ARG A 4 -1.08 22.19 -1.69
N ALA A 5 -0.39 21.53 -0.77
CA ALA A 5 -1.01 20.97 0.42
C ALA A 5 -0.21 21.31 1.67
N LYS A 6 -0.86 21.37 2.82
CA LYS A 6 -0.24 21.69 4.11
C LYS A 6 -0.79 20.81 5.23
N ILE A 7 0.12 20.18 5.96
CA ILE A 7 -0.17 19.43 7.19
C ILE A 7 0.38 20.22 8.38
N VAL A 8 -0.42 20.38 9.42
CA VAL A 8 -0.03 21.08 10.66
C VAL A 8 -0.10 20.13 11.86
N ASP A 9 -1.06 19.19 11.86
CA ASP A 9 -1.16 18.22 12.95
C ASP A 9 0.02 17.21 12.91
N THR A 10 0.63 17.03 14.08
CA THR A 10 1.76 16.11 14.29
C THR A 10 1.31 14.65 14.17
N ALA A 11 0.07 14.32 14.54
CA ALA A 11 -0.47 12.97 14.40
C ALA A 11 -0.62 12.60 12.91
N CYS A 12 -1.33 13.43 12.14
CA CYS A 12 -1.48 13.26 10.69
C CYS A 12 -0.12 13.25 9.96
N LEU A 13 0.83 14.08 10.39
CA LEU A 13 2.17 14.11 9.79
C LEU A 13 2.95 12.81 10.02
N ASN A 14 2.89 12.27 11.23
CA ASN A 14 3.50 10.99 11.56
C ASN A 14 2.80 9.85 10.82
N HIS A 15 1.48 9.89 10.69
CA HIS A 15 0.71 8.94 9.89
C HIS A 15 1.17 9.00 8.42
N PHE A 16 1.16 10.18 7.78
CA PHE A 16 1.59 10.33 6.38
C PHE A 16 3.04 9.88 6.15
N THR A 17 3.93 10.14 7.12
CA THR A 17 5.31 9.67 7.09
C THR A 17 5.41 8.14 7.15
N ARG A 18 4.56 7.48 7.96
CA ARG A 18 4.49 6.01 8.02
C ARG A 18 4.03 5.42 6.69
N VAL A 19 2.98 5.99 6.08
CA VAL A 19 2.47 5.55 4.76
C VAL A 19 3.55 5.69 3.69
N SER A 20 4.27 6.81 3.64
CA SER A 20 5.36 6.98 2.68
C SER A 20 6.52 5.99 2.91
N ASN A 21 6.89 5.73 4.17
CA ASN A 21 7.91 4.72 4.49
C ASN A 21 7.47 3.30 4.12
N MET A 22 6.18 2.99 4.29
CA MET A 22 5.59 1.73 3.84
C MET A 22 5.72 1.60 2.32
N ILE A 23 5.28 2.60 1.55
CA ILE A 23 5.36 2.60 0.08
C ILE A 23 6.82 2.45 -0.40
N ALA A 24 7.77 3.10 0.27
CA ALA A 24 9.19 2.99 -0.08
C ALA A 24 9.79 1.60 0.14
N LYS A 25 9.23 0.79 1.04
CA LYS A 25 9.63 -0.61 1.22
C LYS A 25 8.98 -1.54 0.20
N LEU A 26 7.76 -1.21 -0.24
CA LEU A 26 7.01 -1.98 -1.23
C LEU A 26 7.58 -1.80 -2.63
N ALA A 27 8.00 -0.57 -2.97
CA ALA A 27 8.46 -0.26 -4.31
C ALA A 27 9.46 0.89 -4.39
N LYS A 28 10.35 0.80 -5.38
CA LYS A 28 11.34 1.84 -5.69
C LYS A 28 10.72 3.07 -6.33
N THR A 29 9.74 2.87 -7.21
CA THR A 29 9.02 3.92 -7.94
C THR A 29 7.54 3.81 -7.64
N CYS A 30 6.88 4.92 -7.37
CA CYS A 30 5.43 4.98 -7.16
C CYS A 30 4.80 6.07 -8.02
N THR A 31 3.55 5.85 -8.39
CA THR A 31 2.72 6.87 -9.03
C THR A 31 1.83 7.49 -7.97
N LEU A 32 1.89 8.81 -7.86
CA LEU A 32 1.03 9.63 -7.03
C LEU A 32 -0.07 10.24 -7.91
N ARG A 33 -1.32 9.87 -7.64
CA ARG A 33 -2.50 10.53 -8.21
C ARG A 33 -3.05 11.50 -7.18
N ILE A 34 -3.21 12.74 -7.60
CA ILE A 34 -3.76 13.83 -6.81
C ILE A 34 -5.12 14.18 -7.41
N SER A 35 -6.16 13.96 -6.62
CA SER A 35 -7.55 14.33 -6.92
C SER A 35 -8.01 15.41 -5.93
N PRO A 36 -9.16 16.05 -6.17
CA PRO A 36 -9.67 17.10 -5.28
C PRO A 36 -9.93 16.62 -3.85
N ASP A 37 -10.47 15.40 -3.71
CA ASP A 37 -10.93 14.85 -2.43
C ASP A 37 -9.98 13.80 -1.85
N LYS A 38 -9.08 13.26 -2.67
CA LYS A 38 -8.23 12.14 -2.29
C LYS A 38 -6.85 12.14 -2.92
N LEU A 39 -5.94 11.44 -2.24
CA LEU A 39 -4.58 11.20 -2.67
C LEU A 39 -4.38 9.68 -2.81
N ASN A 40 -4.00 9.23 -4.00
CA ASN A 40 -3.75 7.81 -4.23
C ASN A 40 -2.28 7.54 -4.55
N PHE A 41 -1.68 6.56 -3.87
CA PHE A 41 -0.41 5.98 -4.27
C PHE A 41 -0.65 4.65 -4.98
N ILE A 42 -0.18 4.60 -6.22
CA ILE A 42 -0.40 3.50 -7.14
C ILE A 42 0.95 2.85 -7.42
N LEU A 43 0.99 1.53 -7.24
CA LEU A 43 2.03 0.68 -7.78
C LEU A 43 1.42 -0.17 -8.88
N SER A 44 2.00 -0.10 -10.07
CA SER A 44 1.78 -1.08 -11.12
C SER A 44 3.15 -1.59 -11.53
N ASP A 45 3.56 -2.75 -11.00
CA ASP A 45 4.80 -3.37 -11.42
C ASP A 45 4.51 -4.19 -12.69
N LYS A 46 5.29 -3.97 -13.75
CA LYS A 46 5.13 -4.72 -14.99
C LYS A 46 5.48 -6.19 -14.77
N VAL A 47 4.95 -7.07 -15.62
CA VAL A 47 5.12 -8.54 -15.55
C VAL A 47 6.57 -9.00 -15.30
N ALA A 48 7.57 -8.25 -15.80
CA ALA A 48 8.99 -8.52 -15.59
C ALA A 48 9.44 -8.55 -14.11
N ASN A 49 8.73 -7.86 -13.21
CA ASN A 49 9.00 -7.84 -11.77
C ASN A 49 7.91 -8.59 -10.97
N GLY A 50 7.18 -9.52 -11.59
CA GLY A 50 6.23 -10.37 -10.88
C GLY A 50 4.85 -9.76 -10.65
N GLY A 51 4.47 -8.72 -11.40
CA GLY A 51 3.07 -8.32 -11.61
C GLY A 51 2.29 -7.82 -10.38
N VAL A 52 2.98 -7.45 -9.30
CA VAL A 52 2.34 -6.93 -8.09
C VAL A 52 1.71 -5.57 -8.36
N SER A 53 0.48 -5.40 -7.89
CA SER A 53 -0.23 -4.11 -7.94
C SER A 53 -0.58 -3.66 -6.53
N MET A 54 -0.53 -2.35 -6.27
CA MET A 54 -0.91 -1.75 -5.00
C MET A 54 -1.73 -0.51 -5.25
N TRP A 55 -2.82 -0.37 -4.51
CA TRP A 55 -3.63 0.83 -4.46
C TRP A 55 -3.72 1.30 -3.02
N CYS A 56 -3.14 2.46 -2.72
CA CYS A 56 -3.23 3.09 -1.41
C CYS A 56 -4.02 4.38 -1.56
N GLU A 57 -5.13 4.50 -0.86
CA GLU A 57 -6.04 5.64 -0.88
C GLU A 57 -6.01 6.35 0.46
N LEU A 58 -5.87 7.68 0.41
CA LEU A 58 -5.92 8.57 1.56
C LEU A 58 -6.92 9.69 1.27
N GLU A 59 -7.86 9.90 2.19
CA GLU A 59 -8.78 11.03 2.12
C GLU A 59 -8.06 12.32 2.51
N GLN A 60 -8.13 13.35 1.68
CA GLN A 60 -7.34 14.56 1.92
C GLN A 60 -7.79 15.33 3.17
N GLU A 61 -9.10 15.27 3.49
CA GLU A 61 -9.73 15.99 4.61
C GLU A 61 -9.17 15.58 5.98
N ASN A 62 -8.74 14.33 6.12
CA ASN A 62 -8.24 13.79 7.40
C ASN A 62 -6.76 14.14 7.64
N PHE A 63 -6.04 14.64 6.63
CA PHE A 63 -4.60 14.91 6.71
C PHE A 63 -4.23 16.38 6.50
N PHE A 64 -4.88 17.07 5.56
CA PHE A 64 -4.43 18.37 5.08
C PHE A 64 -5.30 19.51 5.61
N SER A 65 -4.66 20.44 6.33
CA SER A 65 -5.29 21.70 6.77
C SER A 65 -5.57 22.67 5.61
N GLU A 66 -4.73 22.64 4.58
CA GLU A 66 -4.92 23.41 3.35
C GLU A 66 -4.62 22.45 2.19
N PHE A 67 -5.55 22.30 1.25
CA PHE A 67 -5.36 21.50 0.05
C PHE A 67 -5.92 22.27 -1.15
N GLN A 68 -5.04 22.56 -2.10
CA GLN A 68 -5.38 23.27 -3.34
C GLN A 68 -4.71 22.58 -4.50
N MET A 69 -5.52 22.16 -5.46
CA MET A 69 -5.04 21.55 -6.68
C MET A 69 -5.78 22.11 -7.89
N GLU A 70 -5.06 22.31 -8.99
CA GLU A 70 -5.58 22.74 -10.26
C GLU A 70 -4.95 21.84 -11.33
N GLY A 71 -5.75 20.99 -11.97
CA GLY A 71 -5.33 19.97 -12.90
C GLY A 71 -4.87 20.52 -14.25
N VAL A 72 -5.08 19.74 -15.31
CA VAL A 72 -4.77 20.16 -16.68
C VAL A 72 -6.00 20.74 -17.38
N SER A 73 -7.22 20.32 -17.01
CA SER A 73 -8.49 20.78 -17.56
C SER A 73 -9.58 20.78 -16.47
N ALA A 74 -10.61 21.60 -16.63
CA ALA A 74 -11.79 21.61 -15.74
C ALA A 74 -12.55 20.27 -15.76
N GLU A 75 -12.57 19.57 -16.90
CA GLU A 75 -13.22 18.25 -17.04
C GLU A 75 -12.41 17.08 -16.46
N ASN A 76 -11.09 17.26 -16.30
CA ASN A 76 -10.17 16.22 -15.82
C ASN A 76 -9.22 16.85 -14.81
N ASN A 77 -9.77 17.17 -13.63
CA ASN A 77 -9.07 17.87 -12.56
C ASN A 77 -8.22 16.91 -11.71
N GLU A 78 -7.36 16.14 -12.37
CA GLU A 78 -6.47 15.16 -11.73
C GLU A 78 -5.02 15.38 -12.16
N ILE A 79 -4.09 15.01 -11.29
CA ILE A 79 -2.65 15.12 -11.56
C ILE A 79 -1.99 13.78 -11.24
N TYR A 80 -1.36 13.17 -12.24
CA TYR A 80 -0.58 11.94 -12.08
C TYR A 80 0.91 12.25 -12.17
N LEU A 81 1.64 11.91 -11.11
CA LEU A 81 3.07 12.15 -10.95
C LEU A 81 3.77 10.83 -10.64
N GLU A 82 4.81 10.48 -11.37
CA GLU A 82 5.69 9.39 -11.00
C GLU A 82 6.89 9.93 -10.23
N LEU A 83 7.24 9.28 -9.12
CA LEU A 83 8.35 9.67 -8.27
C LEU A 83 9.05 8.45 -7.66
N THR A 84 10.30 8.64 -7.24
CA THR A 84 11.05 7.62 -6.49
C THR A 84 10.59 7.62 -5.04
N SER A 85 10.01 6.50 -4.59
CA SER A 85 9.44 6.36 -3.24
C SER A 85 10.47 6.64 -2.14
N GLU A 86 11.73 6.28 -2.36
CA GLU A 86 12.81 6.51 -1.40
C GLU A 86 13.03 8.02 -1.14
N ASN A 87 12.99 8.85 -2.18
CA ASN A 87 13.18 10.30 -2.06
C ASN A 87 12.08 10.93 -1.22
N LEU A 88 10.82 10.49 -1.42
CA LEU A 88 9.69 10.95 -0.62
C LEU A 88 9.82 10.50 0.84
N SER A 89 10.14 9.22 1.08
CA SER A 89 10.33 8.71 2.44
C SER A 89 11.45 9.44 3.18
N ARG A 90 12.55 9.77 2.48
CA ARG A 90 13.70 10.48 3.04
C ARG A 90 13.35 11.92 3.39
N ALA A 91 12.60 12.60 2.53
CA ALA A 91 12.11 13.94 2.81
C ALA A 91 11.14 13.94 4.00
N LEU A 92 10.26 12.95 4.13
CA LEU A 92 9.30 12.90 5.23
C LEU A 92 9.90 12.45 6.56
N ARG A 93 11.02 11.73 6.56
CA ARG A 93 11.75 11.39 7.80
C ARG A 93 12.19 12.64 8.59
N THR A 94 12.55 13.72 7.91
CA THR A 94 12.90 14.99 8.59
C THR A 94 11.67 15.71 9.12
N ALA A 95 10.45 15.32 8.70
CA ALA A 95 9.21 15.94 9.12
C ALA A 95 8.65 15.38 10.45
N GLN A 96 9.14 14.27 10.99
CA GLN A 96 8.56 13.63 12.19
C GLN A 96 8.48 14.55 13.43
N ASN A 97 9.40 15.50 13.56
CA ASN A 97 9.44 16.49 14.65
C ASN A 97 9.18 17.92 14.15
N ALA A 98 8.52 18.05 13.00
CA ALA A 98 8.21 19.34 12.40
C ALA A 98 6.91 19.91 12.95
N ARG A 99 6.82 21.24 12.97
CA ARG A 99 5.61 21.99 13.28
C ARG A 99 4.61 21.97 12.12
N ALA A 100 5.11 22.01 10.89
CA ALA A 100 4.28 22.00 9.69
C ALA A 100 5.03 21.44 8.49
N LEU A 101 4.27 20.82 7.60
CA LEU A 101 4.73 20.32 6.30
C LEU A 101 3.95 21.04 5.20
N LYS A 102 4.65 21.54 4.19
CA LYS A 102 4.06 22.14 2.98
C LYS A 102 4.58 21.37 1.77
N ILE A 103 3.67 20.81 0.99
CA ILE A 103 4.00 20.09 -0.25
C ILE A 103 3.51 20.94 -1.42
N LYS A 104 4.37 21.18 -2.41
CA LYS A 104 4.01 21.97 -3.60
C LYS A 104 4.59 21.37 -4.85
N LEU A 105 3.81 21.38 -5.92
CA LEU A 105 4.34 21.10 -7.25
C LEU A 105 4.99 22.38 -7.81
N THR A 106 6.26 22.28 -8.15
CA THR A 106 7.07 23.41 -8.64
C THR A 106 7.79 23.00 -9.92
N ASN A 107 8.02 23.96 -10.80
CA ASN A 107 8.85 23.75 -11.98
C ASN A 107 10.05 24.70 -11.90
N LYS A 108 11.19 24.17 -11.45
CA LYS A 108 12.46 24.91 -11.39
C LYS A 108 13.25 24.62 -12.67
N HIS A 109 14.29 23.79 -12.58
CA HIS A 109 15.00 23.26 -13.76
C HIS A 109 14.30 22.03 -14.36
N PHE A 110 13.62 21.27 -13.51
CA PHE A 110 12.77 20.14 -13.87
C PHE A 110 11.52 20.18 -12.97
N PRO A 111 10.43 19.49 -13.34
CA PRO A 111 9.27 19.36 -12.47
C PRO A 111 9.64 18.62 -11.17
N CYS A 112 9.41 19.27 -10.04
CA CYS A 112 9.70 18.73 -8.70
C CYS A 112 8.49 18.85 -7.78
N LEU A 113 8.31 17.84 -6.93
CA LEU A 113 7.51 17.95 -5.72
C LEU A 113 8.38 18.53 -4.60
N THR A 114 8.21 19.82 -4.33
CA THR A 114 8.91 20.52 -3.27
C THR A 114 8.21 20.25 -1.94
N VAL A 115 8.96 19.69 -0.98
CA VAL A 115 8.53 19.42 0.38
C VAL A 115 9.25 20.37 1.32
N SER A 116 8.55 21.38 1.85
CA SER A 116 9.06 22.34 2.81
C SER A 116 8.58 21.99 4.23
N ILE A 117 9.53 21.85 5.15
CA ILE A 117 9.32 21.35 6.50
C ILE A 117 9.75 22.45 7.47
N GLU A 118 8.82 22.90 8.30
CA GLU A 118 9.07 23.90 9.34
C GLU A 118 9.41 23.17 10.65
N LEU A 119 10.67 23.17 11.05
CA LEU A 119 11.14 22.49 12.26
C LEU A 119 10.98 23.40 13.49
N LEU A 120 10.73 22.76 14.63
CA LEU A 120 10.80 23.42 15.93
C LEU A 120 12.27 23.69 16.28
N SER A 121 12.58 24.95 16.59
CA SER A 121 13.91 25.39 17.05
C SER A 121 13.80 25.93 18.46
N VAL A 122 14.81 25.67 19.29
CA VAL A 122 14.92 26.16 20.67
C VAL A 122 15.24 27.66 20.71
N SER A 123 15.88 28.18 19.66
CA SER A 123 16.00 29.62 19.41
C SER A 123 14.73 30.14 18.73
N ASN A 124 14.35 31.39 18.97
CA ASN A 124 13.16 32.09 18.42
C ASN A 124 13.14 32.26 16.88
N SER A 125 13.92 31.45 16.15
CA SER A 125 14.09 31.43 14.69
C SER A 125 13.59 30.09 14.14
N SER A 126 12.54 30.10 13.32
CA SER A 126 12.05 28.90 12.65
C SER A 126 13.06 28.42 11.60
N ARG A 127 13.42 27.13 11.64
CA ARG A 127 14.27 26.50 10.61
C ARG A 127 13.38 25.84 9.57
N VAL A 128 13.63 26.13 8.30
CA VAL A 128 12.88 25.54 7.18
C VAL A 128 13.80 24.64 6.37
N VAL A 129 13.48 23.36 6.30
CA VAL A 129 14.18 22.39 5.44
C VAL A 129 13.35 22.21 4.18
N THR A 130 13.96 22.36 3.01
CA THR A 130 13.27 22.16 1.73
C THR A 130 13.92 21.03 0.97
N HIS A 131 13.10 20.07 0.54
CA HIS A 131 13.50 18.94 -0.31
C HIS A 131 12.80 19.07 -1.66
N ASP A 132 13.58 19.16 -2.74
CA ASP A 132 13.06 19.15 -4.10
C ASP A 132 13.12 17.72 -4.66
N ILE A 133 11.97 17.03 -4.73
CA ILE A 133 11.90 15.65 -5.23
C ILE A 133 11.62 15.68 -6.74
N PRO A 134 12.48 15.12 -7.60
CA PRO A 134 12.20 15.02 -9.03
C PRO A 134 10.93 14.19 -9.27
N VAL A 135 10.02 14.70 -10.11
CA VAL A 135 8.81 13.98 -10.51
C VAL A 135 8.68 13.96 -12.03
N ARG A 136 8.10 12.89 -12.56
CA ARG A 136 7.73 12.79 -13.97
C ARG A 136 6.22 12.90 -14.10
N VAL A 137 5.75 13.91 -14.82
CA VAL A 137 4.31 14.06 -15.08
C VAL A 137 3.86 12.98 -16.06
N ILE A 138 2.84 12.21 -15.69
CA ILE A 138 2.32 11.12 -16.53
C ILE A 138 1.33 11.69 -17.55
N PRO A 139 1.53 11.47 -18.86
CA PRO A 139 0.59 11.90 -19.89
C PRO A 139 -0.77 11.21 -19.79
N ARG A 140 -1.85 11.92 -20.15
CA ARG A 140 -3.25 11.43 -20.07
C ARG A 140 -3.52 10.11 -20.78
N LYS A 141 -2.74 9.79 -21.81
CA LYS A 141 -2.86 8.54 -22.57
C LYS A 141 -2.68 7.30 -21.68
N LEU A 142 -1.84 7.41 -20.64
CA LEU A 142 -1.51 6.32 -19.71
C LEU A 142 -2.40 6.31 -18.46
N TRP A 143 -3.31 7.28 -18.30
CA TRP A 143 -4.17 7.34 -17.10
C TRP A 143 -5.15 6.17 -17.04
N LYS A 144 -5.53 5.60 -18.20
CA LYS A 144 -6.40 4.41 -18.27
C LYS A 144 -5.78 3.18 -17.62
N ASP A 145 -4.45 3.07 -17.66
CA ASP A 145 -3.72 1.93 -17.09
C ASP A 145 -3.48 2.10 -15.57
N LEU A 146 -3.76 3.30 -15.04
CA LEU A 146 -3.54 3.70 -13.64
C LEU A 146 -4.86 3.93 -12.91
N GLN A 147 -5.86 3.10 -13.22
CA GLN A 147 -7.13 3.08 -12.52
C GLN A 147 -7.09 2.11 -11.35
N GLU A 148 -8.05 2.29 -10.44
CA GLU A 148 -8.23 1.40 -9.30
C GLU A 148 -8.46 -0.03 -9.81
N PRO A 149 -7.70 -1.02 -9.32
CA PRO A 149 -7.88 -2.40 -9.73
C PRO A 149 -9.28 -2.87 -9.33
N THR A 150 -10.05 -3.41 -10.27
CA THR A 150 -11.30 -4.08 -9.93
C THR A 150 -10.99 -5.28 -9.06
N VAL A 151 -11.53 -5.32 -7.84
CA VAL A 151 -11.37 -6.45 -6.93
C VAL A 151 -12.11 -7.65 -7.55
N PRO A 152 -11.42 -8.74 -7.91
CA PRO A 152 -12.07 -9.93 -8.40
C PRO A 152 -12.88 -10.60 -7.26
N ASP A 153 -13.97 -11.26 -7.61
CA ASP A 153 -14.74 -12.06 -6.65
C ASP A 153 -13.83 -13.12 -6.03
N ALA A 154 -13.67 -13.03 -4.71
CA ALA A 154 -12.80 -13.90 -3.95
C ALA A 154 -13.50 -15.23 -3.68
N ASP A 155 -12.78 -16.35 -3.84
CA ASP A 155 -13.31 -17.65 -3.48
C ASP A 155 -13.43 -17.79 -1.96
N VAL A 156 -12.43 -17.26 -1.23
CA VAL A 156 -12.38 -17.27 0.23
C VAL A 156 -11.88 -15.92 0.71
N SER A 157 -12.59 -15.34 1.67
CA SER A 157 -12.18 -14.13 2.38
C SER A 157 -12.00 -14.48 3.85
N ILE A 158 -10.87 -14.10 4.44
CA ILE A 158 -10.51 -14.42 5.83
C ILE A 158 -9.79 -13.23 6.48
N TYR A 159 -10.02 -13.00 7.77
CA TYR A 159 -9.23 -12.00 8.50
C TYR A 159 -7.80 -12.48 8.72
N LEU A 160 -6.83 -11.58 8.61
CA LEU A 160 -5.43 -11.92 8.84
C LEU A 160 -5.11 -12.02 10.33
N PRO A 161 -4.19 -12.93 10.72
CA PRO A 161 -3.61 -12.93 12.05
C PRO A 161 -2.72 -11.69 12.26
N VAL A 162 -2.12 -11.60 13.45
CA VAL A 162 -1.16 -10.52 13.76
C VAL A 162 -0.02 -10.51 12.73
N LEU A 163 0.03 -9.43 11.93
CA LEU A 163 0.97 -9.30 10.81
C LEU A 163 2.44 -9.39 11.24
N LYS A 164 2.77 -8.95 12.46
CA LYS A 164 4.13 -9.08 13.03
C LYS A 164 4.55 -10.54 13.23
N THR A 165 3.64 -11.37 13.74
CA THR A 165 3.88 -12.80 13.96
C THR A 165 4.02 -13.52 12.61
N MET A 166 3.09 -13.25 11.70
CA MET A 166 3.11 -13.74 10.32
C MET A 166 4.43 -13.35 9.62
N LYS A 167 4.88 -12.11 9.77
CA LYS A 167 6.17 -11.64 9.25
C LYS A 167 7.34 -12.47 9.76
N SER A 168 7.44 -12.68 11.07
CA SER A 168 8.55 -13.45 11.66
C SER A 168 8.60 -14.90 11.15
N ILE A 169 7.42 -15.50 10.92
CA ILE A 169 7.30 -16.85 10.36
C ILE A 169 7.74 -16.86 8.90
N VAL A 170 7.24 -15.92 8.09
CA VAL A 170 7.59 -15.75 6.67
C VAL A 170 9.09 -15.47 6.50
N GLU A 171 9.73 -14.72 7.39
CA GLU A 171 11.19 -14.50 7.38
C GLU A 171 11.99 -15.79 7.57
N LYS A 172 11.55 -16.68 8.47
CA LYS A 172 12.20 -17.99 8.68
C LYS A 172 11.97 -18.92 7.50
N MET A 173 10.74 -18.94 6.99
CA MET A 173 10.29 -19.72 5.85
C MET A 173 11.04 -19.36 4.55
N LYS A 174 11.35 -18.07 4.34
CA LYS A 174 12.15 -17.59 3.20
C LYS A 174 13.55 -18.22 3.13
N ASN A 175 14.14 -18.60 4.27
CA ASN A 175 15.46 -19.24 4.27
C ASN A 175 15.41 -20.68 3.72
N ILE A 176 14.22 -21.27 3.62
CA ILE A 176 14.00 -22.65 3.17
C ILE A 176 13.58 -22.68 1.70
N SER A 177 12.61 -21.84 1.30
CA SER A 177 12.12 -21.77 -0.09
C SER A 177 11.73 -20.35 -0.47
N ASN A 178 11.79 -20.06 -1.77
CA ASN A 178 11.27 -18.83 -2.36
C ASN A 178 9.77 -18.90 -2.69
N HIS A 179 9.17 -20.08 -2.59
CA HIS A 179 7.76 -20.33 -2.90
C HIS A 179 6.98 -20.58 -1.62
N LEU A 180 5.82 -19.92 -1.50
CA LEU A 180 4.90 -20.08 -0.38
C LEU A 180 3.51 -20.40 -0.91
N ILE A 181 2.89 -21.43 -0.33
CA ILE A 181 1.50 -21.77 -0.57
C ILE A 181 0.69 -21.17 0.57
N ILE A 182 -0.27 -20.32 0.24
CA ILE A 182 -1.26 -19.81 1.20
C ILE A 182 -2.54 -20.60 0.97
N GLU A 183 -3.09 -21.15 2.03
CA GLU A 183 -4.38 -21.85 2.03
C GLU A 183 -5.31 -21.16 3.02
N ALA A 184 -6.57 -21.00 2.68
CA ALA A 184 -7.58 -20.55 3.64
C ALA A 184 -8.91 -21.27 3.44
N ASN A 185 -9.70 -21.37 4.51
CA ASN A 185 -11.06 -21.89 4.48
C ASN A 185 -12.09 -20.87 4.98
N LEU A 186 -13.38 -21.25 4.90
CA LEU A 186 -14.50 -20.44 5.39
C LEU A 186 -14.77 -20.62 6.90
N ASN A 187 -13.95 -21.43 7.58
CA ASN A 187 -14.06 -21.74 9.00
C ASN A 187 -12.97 -21.06 9.84
N GLY A 188 -12.28 -20.07 9.29
CA GLY A 188 -11.32 -19.30 10.05
C GLY A 188 -9.93 -19.92 10.19
N GLU A 189 -9.56 -20.83 9.30
CA GLU A 189 -8.22 -21.41 9.27
C GLU A 189 -7.44 -20.88 8.06
N LEU A 190 -6.22 -20.43 8.31
CA LEU A 190 -5.26 -19.99 7.30
C LEU A 190 -3.96 -20.78 7.48
N ASN A 191 -3.50 -21.45 6.43
CA ASN A 191 -2.24 -22.18 6.44
C ASN A 191 -1.21 -21.47 5.56
N LEU A 192 0.03 -21.42 6.05
CA LEU A 192 1.20 -21.04 5.29
C LEU A 192 2.07 -22.29 5.13
N LYS A 193 2.19 -22.80 3.91
CA LYS A 193 2.90 -24.04 3.59
C LYS A 193 4.08 -23.79 2.66
N ILE A 194 5.21 -24.41 2.98
CA ILE A 194 6.39 -24.53 2.12
C ILE A 194 6.66 -26.00 1.90
N GLU A 195 6.80 -26.37 0.63
CA GLU A 195 7.11 -27.73 0.20
C GLU A 195 8.39 -27.70 -0.64
N THR A 196 9.39 -28.46 -0.19
CA THR A 196 10.67 -28.66 -0.88
C THR A 196 11.00 -30.16 -0.87
N GLU A 197 11.98 -30.59 -1.66
CA GLU A 197 12.36 -32.02 -1.73
C GLU A 197 12.83 -32.59 -0.38
N LEU A 198 13.36 -31.75 0.51
CA LEU A 198 13.97 -32.19 1.78
C LEU A 198 13.08 -31.93 2.99
N VAL A 199 12.30 -30.84 3.00
CA VAL A 199 11.53 -30.38 4.16
C VAL A 199 10.19 -29.80 3.71
N CYS A 200 9.13 -30.20 4.41
CA CYS A 200 7.82 -29.54 4.36
C CYS A 200 7.59 -28.78 5.68
N VAL A 201 7.33 -27.48 5.59
CA VAL A 201 6.99 -26.63 6.74
C VAL A 201 5.60 -26.08 6.54
N THR A 202 4.68 -26.43 7.44
CA THR A 202 3.33 -25.88 7.46
C THR A 202 3.10 -25.14 8.77
N THR A 203 2.58 -23.93 8.69
CA THR A 203 2.13 -23.15 9.84
C THR A 203 0.62 -22.99 9.74
N HIS A 204 -0.07 -23.34 10.82
CA HIS A 204 -1.52 -23.25 10.91
C HIS A 204 -1.91 -22.06 11.79
N PHE A 205 -2.74 -21.18 11.26
CA PHE A 205 -3.44 -20.15 12.01
C PHE A 205 -4.91 -20.55 12.10
N LYS A 206 -5.42 -20.61 13.34
CA LYS A 206 -6.79 -21.00 13.64
C LYS A 206 -7.52 -19.83 14.30
N ASP A 207 -8.84 -19.96 14.41
CA ASP A 207 -9.72 -18.99 15.07
C ASP A 207 -9.67 -17.58 14.45
N LEU A 208 -9.47 -17.51 13.13
CA LEU A 208 -9.62 -16.28 12.36
C LEU A 208 -11.10 -16.11 12.02
N GLY A 209 -11.65 -14.89 12.09
CA GLY A 209 -13.01 -14.68 11.57
C GLY A 209 -13.01 -14.67 10.04
N ASN A 210 -14.19 -14.89 9.45
CA ASN A 210 -14.42 -14.64 8.03
C ASN A 210 -15.36 -13.43 7.90
N PRO A 211 -15.04 -12.42 7.07
CA PRO A 211 -16.02 -11.40 6.73
C PRO A 211 -17.21 -12.04 6.00
N PRO A 212 -18.45 -11.57 6.24
CA PRO A 212 -19.60 -12.03 5.48
C PRO A 212 -19.40 -11.67 3.99
N SER A 213 -19.59 -12.65 3.11
CA SER A 213 -19.51 -12.46 1.67
C SER A 213 -20.52 -11.40 1.23
N ALA A 214 -20.10 -10.44 0.39
CA ALA A 214 -20.97 -9.38 -0.12
C ALA A 214 -22.01 -9.89 -1.14
N SER A 215 -21.87 -11.13 -1.63
CA SER A 215 -22.79 -11.77 -2.57
C SER A 215 -23.62 -12.84 -1.86
N GLU A 216 -24.88 -12.49 -1.57
CA GLU A 216 -25.91 -13.43 -1.11
C GLU A 216 -26.20 -14.54 -2.16
N ASP A 217 -25.72 -14.38 -3.40
CA ASP A 217 -26.02 -15.29 -4.52
C ASP A 217 -24.87 -16.23 -4.97
N ALA A 218 -23.64 -16.09 -4.47
CA ALA A 218 -22.48 -16.84 -5.00
C ALA A 218 -21.83 -17.84 -4.03
N SER A 219 -22.31 -17.95 -2.80
CA SER A 219 -21.65 -18.70 -1.72
C SER A 219 -22.36 -20.01 -1.31
N GLN A 220 -23.24 -20.55 -2.15
CA GLN A 220 -23.96 -21.80 -1.84
C GLN A 220 -23.26 -23.10 -2.29
N ASP A 221 -22.15 -23.04 -3.05
CA ASP A 221 -21.60 -24.24 -3.72
C ASP A 221 -20.23 -24.74 -3.23
N ARG A 222 -19.56 -24.08 -2.27
CA ARG A 222 -18.29 -24.58 -1.69
C ARG A 222 -18.48 -25.12 -0.29
N ASN A 223 -17.98 -26.35 -0.08
CA ASN A 223 -17.89 -26.92 1.25
C ASN A 223 -17.06 -26.00 2.15
N PRO A 224 -17.52 -25.69 3.38
CA PRO A 224 -16.83 -24.75 4.28
C PRO A 224 -15.43 -25.21 4.69
N GLU A 225 -15.14 -26.51 4.57
CA GLU A 225 -13.84 -27.13 4.83
C GLU A 225 -12.88 -27.11 3.62
N GLN A 226 -13.36 -26.76 2.43
CA GLN A 226 -12.53 -26.76 1.24
C GLN A 226 -11.53 -25.61 1.29
N MET A 227 -10.24 -25.96 1.26
CA MET A 227 -9.16 -24.98 1.27
C MET A 227 -8.94 -24.40 -0.12
N ALA A 228 -9.04 -23.08 -0.24
CA ALA A 228 -8.58 -22.36 -1.42
C ALA A 228 -7.07 -22.14 -1.30
N GLU A 229 -6.30 -22.67 -2.25
CA GLU A 229 -4.85 -22.53 -2.27
C GLU A 229 -4.37 -21.56 -3.35
N VAL A 230 -3.23 -20.94 -3.07
CA VAL A 230 -2.55 -20.03 -3.99
C VAL A 230 -1.06 -20.05 -3.72
N ARG A 231 -0.28 -20.21 -4.79
CA ARG A 231 1.18 -20.26 -4.73
C ARG A 231 1.73 -18.88 -5.07
N ILE A 232 2.55 -18.30 -4.21
CA ILE A 232 3.11 -16.96 -4.41
C ILE A 232 4.63 -16.93 -4.14
N ASP A 233 5.30 -15.90 -4.64
CA ASP A 233 6.70 -15.60 -4.29
C ASP A 233 6.76 -15.01 -2.87
N ILE A 234 7.44 -15.71 -1.97
CA ILE A 234 7.55 -15.33 -0.56
C ILE A 234 8.20 -13.95 -0.37
N ARG A 235 9.05 -13.52 -1.31
CA ARG A 235 9.74 -12.23 -1.23
C ARG A 235 8.73 -11.08 -1.35
N ARG A 236 7.64 -11.27 -2.11
CA ARG A 236 6.58 -10.27 -2.29
C ARG A 236 5.72 -10.15 -1.05
N LEU A 237 5.32 -11.28 -0.49
CA LEU A 237 4.62 -11.29 0.79
C LEU A 237 5.48 -10.67 1.89
N LEU A 238 6.78 -10.98 1.93
CA LEU A 238 7.68 -10.40 2.92
C LEU A 238 7.88 -8.89 2.73
N GLN A 239 7.98 -8.40 1.49
CA GLN A 239 8.01 -6.96 1.19
C GLN A 239 6.76 -6.28 1.74
N PHE A 240 5.59 -6.88 1.49
CA PHE A 240 4.31 -6.43 2.03
C PHE A 240 4.31 -6.37 3.56
N LEU A 241 4.62 -7.48 4.23
CA LEU A 241 4.65 -7.59 5.69
C LEU A 241 5.72 -6.69 6.34
N ALA A 242 6.85 -6.46 5.68
CA ALA A 242 7.89 -5.56 6.18
C ALA A 242 7.49 -4.07 6.08
N GLY A 243 6.59 -3.75 5.15
CA GLY A 243 5.95 -2.45 5.01
C GLY A 243 5.05 -2.12 6.19
N GLN A 244 4.34 -3.12 6.71
CA GLN A 244 3.38 -2.98 7.81
C GLN A 244 4.10 -2.88 9.17
N GLN A 245 4.31 -1.66 9.66
CA GLN A 245 4.90 -1.42 10.99
C GLN A 245 3.85 -1.41 12.11
N VAL A 246 2.60 -1.08 11.78
CA VAL A 246 1.45 -0.99 12.69
C VAL A 246 0.43 -2.04 12.27
N ASN A 247 -0.27 -2.63 13.25
CA ASN A 247 -1.37 -3.52 12.92
C ASN A 247 -2.55 -2.67 12.42
N PRO A 248 -3.10 -2.96 11.23
CA PRO A 248 -4.27 -2.25 10.72
C PRO A 248 -5.50 -2.53 11.58
N THR A 249 -6.51 -1.66 11.47
CA THR A 249 -7.80 -1.82 12.15
C THR A 249 -8.60 -2.98 11.56
N LYS A 250 -8.51 -3.14 10.24
CA LYS A 250 -9.09 -4.26 9.49
C LYS A 250 -8.02 -4.82 8.55
N ALA A 251 -7.84 -6.13 8.57
CA ALA A 251 -6.90 -6.84 7.71
C ALA A 251 -7.61 -8.04 7.11
N VAL A 252 -7.91 -8.00 5.83
CA VAL A 252 -8.59 -9.08 5.12
C VAL A 252 -7.65 -9.64 4.05
N CYS A 253 -7.62 -10.96 3.97
CA CYS A 253 -6.98 -11.72 2.90
C CYS A 253 -8.07 -12.35 2.06
N ASN A 254 -8.09 -11.99 0.79
CA ASN A 254 -8.99 -12.48 -0.23
C ASN A 254 -8.18 -13.37 -1.17
N ILE A 255 -8.54 -14.66 -1.23
CA ILE A 255 -7.85 -15.65 -2.06
C ILE A 255 -8.72 -15.95 -3.28
N VAL A 256 -8.14 -15.76 -4.47
CA VAL A 256 -8.68 -16.29 -5.72
C VAL A 256 -7.82 -17.49 -6.12
N SER A 257 -8.42 -18.67 -6.06
CA SER A 257 -7.75 -19.97 -6.18
C SER A 257 -6.87 -20.01 -7.43
N ASN A 258 -5.58 -20.33 -7.26
CA ASN A 258 -4.59 -20.42 -8.34
C ASN A 258 -4.42 -19.16 -9.23
N LYS A 259 -4.90 -17.98 -8.81
CA LYS A 259 -4.77 -16.76 -9.62
C LYS A 259 -4.11 -15.60 -8.89
N ILE A 260 -4.69 -15.13 -7.78
CA ILE A 260 -4.26 -13.89 -7.12
C ILE A 260 -4.60 -13.95 -5.63
N VAL A 261 -3.73 -13.35 -4.82
CA VAL A 261 -4.02 -13.00 -3.43
C VAL A 261 -4.21 -11.50 -3.35
N HIS A 262 -5.35 -11.08 -2.79
CA HIS A 262 -5.67 -9.69 -2.55
C HIS A 262 -5.70 -9.45 -1.04
N PHE A 263 -4.86 -8.52 -0.57
CA PHE A 263 -4.86 -8.05 0.80
C PHE A 263 -5.54 -6.69 0.87
N ASP A 264 -6.61 -6.60 1.66
CA ASP A 264 -7.35 -5.36 1.93
C ASP A 264 -7.10 -4.94 3.38
N LEU A 265 -6.44 -3.79 3.55
CA LEU A 265 -6.05 -3.25 4.84
C LEU A 265 -6.66 -1.88 5.02
N LEU A 266 -7.39 -1.70 6.10
CA LEU A 266 -7.87 -0.40 6.54
C LEU A 266 -7.20 -0.05 7.86
N HIS A 267 -6.49 1.06 7.89
CA HIS A 267 -5.89 1.59 9.11
C HIS A 267 -6.22 3.07 9.26
N GLU A 268 -7.08 3.38 10.23
CA GLU A 268 -7.67 4.72 10.40
C GLU A 268 -8.30 5.18 9.07
N ASP A 269 -7.78 6.25 8.47
CA ASP A 269 -8.30 6.88 7.25
C ASP A 269 -7.51 6.48 5.98
N VAL A 270 -6.75 5.39 6.05
CA VAL A 270 -5.93 4.89 4.93
C VAL A 270 -6.38 3.49 4.54
N SER A 271 -6.82 3.37 3.30
CA SER A 271 -7.13 2.10 2.66
C SER A 271 -5.95 1.65 1.80
N LEU A 272 -5.49 0.42 1.99
CA LEU A 272 -4.40 -0.18 1.24
C LEU A 272 -4.84 -1.53 0.69
N GLN A 273 -4.93 -1.60 -0.62
CA GLN A 273 -5.13 -2.83 -1.38
C GLN A 273 -3.79 -3.27 -1.97
N TYR A 274 -3.45 -4.55 -1.79
CA TYR A 274 -2.22 -5.13 -2.31
C TYR A 274 -2.51 -6.46 -3.00
N PHE A 275 -2.13 -6.57 -4.27
CA PHE A 275 -2.41 -7.72 -5.13
C PHE A 275 -1.11 -8.46 -5.45
N ILE A 276 -1.05 -9.73 -5.09
CA ILE A 276 0.06 -10.63 -5.42
C ILE A 276 -0.46 -11.69 -6.41
N PRO A 277 0.00 -11.70 -7.66
CA PRO A 277 -0.38 -12.76 -8.59
C PRO A 277 0.22 -14.10 -8.16
N ALA A 278 -0.49 -15.17 -8.49
CA ALA A 278 0.00 -16.53 -8.30
C ALA A 278 1.21 -16.78 -9.21
N PHE A 279 2.15 -17.54 -8.69
CA PHE A 279 3.27 -18.07 -9.44
C PHE A 279 2.78 -19.25 -10.28
N SER A 280 2.99 -19.19 -11.59
CA SER A 280 2.74 -20.29 -12.54
C SER A 280 3.80 -21.36 -12.45
#